data_AF-A0A7K1JJ10-F1
#
_entry.id   AF-A0A7K1JJ10-F1
#
_cell.length_a   1.000
_cell.length_b   1.000
_cell.length_c   1.000
_cell.angle_alpha   90.00
_cell.angle_beta   90.00
_cell.angle_gamma   90.00
#
_symmetry.space_group_name_H-M   'P 1'
#
loop_
_entity.id
_entity.type
_entity.pdbx_description
1 polymer ?
#
loop_
_entity_poly.entity_id
_entity_poly.type
_entity_poly.pdbx_seq_one_letter_code
_entity_poly.pdbx_strand_id
1 'polypeptide(L)'
;MSKPVPPVLVTALTKPPRPQRAFAWVPAGWRTEMDDLPEVQAMLDDLPGRVDRGLIRQRVLEELDEGRVLSAFVGAMVWGYGDRGYGPVRVRWVLTGVKQGAHAASVRGDVPGLLSDAVEVVRADGAVEGFRFMANAGRVKYLASAFFTKWLYFASALDGPDDPRAAPILDKQVHDWLKEHAGVTLDISRTHEYRRYLDVLTSWGDQFARTPVQVEQVIFGLATGRG
;
A
#
# COMPACT_ATOMS: atom_id res chain seq x y z
N MET A 1 6.41 -26.67 -7.48
CA MET A 1 7.86 -26.51 -7.21
C MET A 1 8.11 -25.04 -6.93
N SER A 2 8.72 -24.70 -5.79
CA SER A 2 9.04 -23.30 -5.46
C SER A 2 10.07 -22.77 -6.47
N LYS A 3 9.88 -21.52 -6.93
CA LYS A 3 10.82 -20.88 -7.86
C LYS A 3 12.12 -20.59 -7.09
N PRO A 4 13.30 -20.85 -7.68
CA PRO A 4 14.55 -20.52 -7.02
C PRO A 4 14.63 -19.01 -6.75
N VAL A 5 15.27 -18.64 -5.64
CA VAL A 5 15.49 -17.23 -5.28
C VAL A 5 16.51 -16.64 -6.26
N PRO A 6 16.22 -15.51 -6.93
CA PRO A 6 17.18 -14.88 -7.84
C PRO A 6 18.49 -14.49 -7.11
N PRO A 7 19.70 -14.70 -7.70
CA PRO A 7 20.98 -14.46 -7.01
C PRO A 7 21.16 -13.04 -6.44
N VAL A 8 20.64 -12.03 -7.14
CA VAL A 8 20.68 -10.64 -6.68
C VAL A 8 19.84 -10.44 -5.41
N LEU A 9 18.72 -11.15 -5.29
CA LEU A 9 17.86 -11.12 -4.12
C LEU A 9 18.50 -11.88 -2.95
N VAL A 10 19.15 -13.03 -3.20
CA VAL A 10 19.95 -13.75 -2.18
C VAL A 10 21.00 -12.83 -1.56
N THR A 11 21.75 -12.11 -2.39
CA THR A 11 22.78 -11.16 -1.95
C THR A 11 22.20 -10.02 -1.11
N ALA A 12 20.96 -9.62 -1.37
CA ALA A 12 20.30 -8.57 -0.62
C ALA A 12 19.70 -9.08 0.71
N LEU A 13 19.04 -10.24 0.71
CA LEU A 13 18.37 -10.82 1.89
C LEU A 13 19.36 -11.31 2.98
N THR A 14 20.60 -11.60 2.60
CA THR A 14 21.69 -11.94 3.53
C THR A 14 22.20 -10.73 4.34
N LYS A 15 21.95 -9.50 3.89
CA LYS A 15 22.32 -8.29 4.62
C LYS A 15 21.28 -7.98 5.69
N PRO A 16 21.64 -7.38 6.84
CA PRO A 16 20.66 -7.01 7.87
C PRO A 16 19.48 -6.21 7.31
N PRO A 17 18.24 -6.43 7.80
CA PRO A 17 17.09 -5.63 7.38
C PRO A 17 17.37 -4.15 7.60
N ARG A 18 16.92 -3.32 6.66
CA ARG A 18 17.06 -1.86 6.76
C ARG A 18 15.67 -1.25 6.67
N PRO A 19 15.31 -0.35 7.60
CA PRO A 19 14.10 0.45 7.47
C PRO A 19 14.12 1.25 6.16
N GLN A 20 12.96 1.44 5.56
CA GLN A 20 12.82 2.31 4.40
C GLN A 20 13.29 3.73 4.74
N ARG A 21 14.10 4.31 3.86
CA ARG A 21 14.50 5.73 4.01
C ARG A 21 13.33 6.68 3.78
N ALA A 22 13.20 7.69 4.63
CA ALA A 22 12.22 8.76 4.44
C ALA A 22 12.41 9.51 3.13
N PHE A 23 11.32 9.95 2.52
CA PHE A 23 11.31 10.72 1.27
C PHE A 23 10.38 11.93 1.39
N ALA A 24 10.62 12.95 0.56
CA ALA A 24 9.79 14.14 0.52
C ALA A 24 8.45 13.87 -0.16
N TRP A 25 7.43 14.62 0.25
CA TRP A 25 6.12 14.66 -0.39
C TRP A 25 5.72 16.13 -0.61
N VAL A 26 4.66 16.39 -1.38
CA VAL A 26 4.26 17.75 -1.77
C VAL A 26 2.87 18.08 -1.20
N PRO A 27 2.78 18.78 -0.05
CA PRO A 27 1.51 18.98 0.66
C PRO A 27 0.48 19.82 -0.08
N ALA A 28 0.91 20.81 -0.86
CA ALA A 28 0.03 21.81 -1.45
C ALA A 28 -1.12 21.19 -2.26
N GLY A 29 -0.82 20.23 -3.15
CA GLY A 29 -1.85 19.58 -3.95
C GLY A 29 -2.80 18.71 -3.12
N TRP A 30 -2.32 18.07 -2.06
CA TRP A 30 -3.16 17.28 -1.14
C TRP A 30 -4.14 18.17 -0.41
N ARG A 31 -3.67 19.30 0.12
CA ARG A 31 -4.54 20.28 0.79
C ARG A 31 -5.61 20.83 -0.14
N THR A 32 -5.24 21.15 -1.39
CA THR A 32 -6.20 21.65 -2.39
C THR A 32 -7.27 20.63 -2.74
N GLU A 33 -6.91 19.37 -2.95
CA GLU A 33 -7.87 18.35 -3.42
C GLU A 33 -8.74 17.74 -2.28
N MET A 34 -8.35 17.95 -1.03
CA MET A 34 -9.04 17.45 0.17
C MET A 34 -9.61 18.58 1.02
N ASP A 35 -9.85 19.76 0.44
CA ASP A 35 -10.22 21.00 1.14
C ASP A 35 -11.55 20.90 1.90
N ASP A 36 -12.48 20.08 1.40
CA ASP A 36 -13.77 19.77 2.03
C ASP A 36 -13.71 18.66 3.10
N LEU A 37 -12.51 18.17 3.45
CA LEU A 37 -12.29 17.09 4.43
C LEU A 37 -11.46 17.59 5.62
N PRO A 38 -12.06 18.18 6.66
CA PRO A 38 -11.33 18.86 7.74
C PRO A 38 -10.41 17.92 8.54
N GLU A 39 -10.83 16.68 8.77
CA GLU A 39 -9.99 15.66 9.43
C GLU A 39 -8.77 15.29 8.61
N VAL A 40 -8.93 15.22 7.28
CA VAL A 40 -7.83 14.96 6.35
C VAL A 40 -6.88 16.15 6.34
N GLN A 41 -7.38 17.39 6.34
CA GLN A 41 -6.54 18.59 6.41
C GLN A 41 -5.69 18.62 7.68
N ALA A 42 -6.30 18.35 8.85
CA ALA A 42 -5.59 18.31 10.11
C ALA A 42 -4.45 17.27 10.10
N MET A 43 -4.74 16.05 9.62
CA MET A 43 -3.71 15.02 9.48
C MET A 43 -2.58 15.43 8.52
N LEU A 44 -2.90 16.03 7.37
CA LEU A 44 -1.92 16.51 6.41
C LEU A 44 -1.02 17.62 6.97
N ASP A 45 -1.56 18.49 7.83
CA ASP A 45 -0.82 19.57 8.47
C ASP A 45 0.15 19.07 9.55
N ASP A 46 -0.20 17.98 10.21
CA ASP A 46 0.66 17.36 11.22
C ASP A 46 1.77 16.47 10.62
N LEU A 47 1.67 16.11 9.34
CA LEU A 47 2.70 15.29 8.70
C LEU A 47 4.01 16.10 8.48
N PRO A 48 5.18 15.55 8.84
CA PRO A 48 6.46 16.20 8.57
C PRO A 48 6.74 16.25 7.06
N GLY A 49 7.61 17.17 6.62
CA GLY A 49 7.97 17.32 5.20
C GLY A 49 8.65 16.09 4.56
N ARG A 50 9.05 15.10 5.36
CA ARG A 50 9.55 13.81 4.89
C ARG A 50 8.86 12.69 5.66
N VAL A 51 8.40 11.68 4.92
CA VAL A 51 7.67 10.54 5.47
C VAL A 51 8.38 9.24 5.11
N ASP A 52 8.22 8.23 5.95
CA ASP A 52 8.62 6.85 5.68
C ASP A 52 7.46 5.90 5.99
N ARG A 53 7.68 4.61 5.72
CA ARG A 53 6.71 3.55 5.95
C ARG A 53 6.33 3.41 7.43
N GLY A 54 7.26 3.62 8.37
CA GLY A 54 7.00 3.48 9.80
C GLY A 54 6.11 4.59 10.33
N LEU A 55 6.43 5.84 9.97
CA LEU A 55 5.66 7.02 10.34
C LEU A 55 4.23 6.95 9.79
N ILE A 56 4.08 6.64 8.50
CA ILE A 56 2.75 6.61 7.88
C ILE A 56 1.94 5.44 8.42
N ARG A 57 2.57 4.29 8.72
CA ARG A 57 1.90 3.20 9.42
C ARG A 57 1.34 3.68 10.76
N GLN A 58 2.15 4.32 11.59
CA GLN A 58 1.69 4.82 12.90
C GLN A 58 0.51 5.76 12.72
N ARG A 59 0.62 6.75 11.81
CA ARG A 59 -0.46 7.69 11.55
C ARG A 59 -1.73 7.00 11.05
N VAL A 60 -1.62 6.05 10.12
CA VAL A 60 -2.78 5.29 9.61
C VAL A 60 -3.50 4.56 10.73
N LEU A 61 -2.77 3.93 11.66
CA LEU A 61 -3.36 3.21 12.78
C LEU A 61 -4.06 4.16 13.75
N GLU A 62 -3.44 5.29 14.11
CA GLU A 62 -4.06 6.32 14.96
C GLU A 62 -5.38 6.83 14.35
N GLU A 63 -5.38 7.16 13.06
CA GLU A 63 -6.58 7.62 12.36
C GLU A 63 -7.67 6.53 12.30
N LEU A 64 -7.30 5.26 12.13
CA LEU A 64 -8.24 4.14 12.15
C LEU A 64 -8.85 3.92 13.54
N ASP A 65 -8.04 4.03 14.60
CA ASP A 65 -8.50 3.89 15.99
C ASP A 65 -9.46 5.02 16.39
N GLU A 66 -9.32 6.20 15.78
CA GLU A 66 -10.25 7.33 15.94
C GLU A 66 -11.47 7.26 14.99
N GLY A 67 -11.58 6.23 14.14
CA GLY A 67 -12.67 6.08 13.18
C GLY A 67 -12.56 6.98 11.94
N ARG A 68 -11.43 7.67 11.74
CA ARG A 68 -11.17 8.62 10.64
C ARG A 68 -10.62 7.91 9.40
N VAL A 69 -11.38 6.96 8.85
CA VAL A 69 -10.93 6.08 7.75
C VAL A 69 -10.47 6.82 6.49
N LEU A 70 -11.09 7.95 6.14
CA LEU A 70 -10.67 8.75 4.98
C LEU A 70 -9.31 9.39 5.20
N SER A 71 -9.04 9.88 6.42
CA SER A 71 -7.75 10.43 6.81
C SER A 71 -6.66 9.36 6.78
N ALA A 72 -6.94 8.20 7.38
CA ALA A 72 -6.07 7.02 7.30
C ALA A 72 -5.75 6.65 5.83
N PHE A 73 -6.78 6.52 4.99
CA PHE A 73 -6.59 6.17 3.59
C PHE A 73 -5.78 7.22 2.82
N VAL A 74 -6.06 8.51 3.02
CA VAL A 74 -5.28 9.58 2.38
C VAL A 74 -3.82 9.56 2.84
N GLY A 75 -3.55 9.34 4.12
CA GLY A 75 -2.19 9.17 4.65
C GLY A 75 -1.42 8.02 3.96
N ALA A 76 -2.07 6.87 3.79
CA ALA A 76 -1.50 5.75 3.02
C ALA A 76 -1.21 6.13 1.57
N MET A 77 -2.05 6.95 0.94
CA MET A 77 -1.85 7.41 -0.43
C MET A 77 -0.77 8.51 -0.56
N VAL A 78 -0.59 9.37 0.46
CA VAL A 78 0.55 10.30 0.54
C VAL A 78 1.86 9.53 0.44
N TRP A 79 2.00 8.43 1.20
CA TRP A 79 3.16 7.54 1.06
C TRP A 79 3.21 6.86 -0.31
N GLY A 80 2.07 6.36 -0.79
CA GLY A 80 1.98 5.58 -2.02
C GLY A 80 2.33 6.36 -3.29
N TYR A 81 2.04 7.66 -3.33
CA TYR A 81 2.38 8.55 -4.45
C TYR A 81 3.66 9.36 -4.21
N GLY A 82 4.02 9.65 -2.96
CA GLY A 82 5.18 10.46 -2.59
C GLY A 82 5.23 11.84 -3.26
N ASP A 83 6.30 12.09 -4.01
CA ASP A 83 6.56 13.37 -4.69
C ASP A 83 5.83 13.54 -6.04
N ARG A 84 4.98 12.57 -6.42
CA ARG A 84 4.25 12.62 -7.68
C ARG A 84 3.08 13.61 -7.59
N GLY A 85 3.18 14.73 -8.29
CA GLY A 85 2.19 15.81 -8.26
C GLY A 85 0.76 15.45 -8.69
N TYR A 86 0.54 14.32 -9.37
CA TYR A 86 -0.81 13.85 -9.74
C TYR A 86 -1.50 12.98 -8.69
N GLY A 87 -0.81 12.63 -7.58
CA GLY A 87 -1.36 11.80 -6.51
C GLY A 87 -2.66 12.35 -5.92
N PRO A 88 -2.71 13.61 -5.46
CA PRO A 88 -3.89 14.22 -4.88
C PRO A 88 -5.13 14.12 -5.78
N VAL A 89 -4.98 14.50 -7.05
CA VAL A 89 -6.04 14.46 -8.05
C VAL A 89 -6.58 13.04 -8.25
N ARG A 90 -5.69 12.04 -8.30
CA ARG A 90 -6.11 10.63 -8.45
C ARG A 90 -6.83 10.10 -7.22
N VAL A 91 -6.41 10.49 -6.02
CA VAL A 91 -7.12 10.15 -4.80
C VAL A 91 -8.49 10.81 -4.78
N ARG A 92 -8.60 12.07 -5.23
CA ARG A 92 -9.90 12.73 -5.38
C ARG A 92 -10.82 11.98 -6.33
N TRP A 93 -10.31 11.41 -7.42
CA TRP A 93 -11.10 10.54 -8.30
C TRP A 93 -11.60 9.29 -7.58
N VAL A 94 -10.78 8.68 -6.72
CA VAL A 94 -11.18 7.52 -5.91
C VAL A 94 -12.33 7.88 -4.97
N LEU A 95 -12.19 8.99 -4.25
CA LEU A 95 -13.19 9.43 -3.27
C LEU A 95 -14.52 9.84 -3.91
N THR A 96 -14.48 10.46 -5.09
CA THR A 96 -15.67 11.02 -5.76
C THR A 96 -16.24 10.11 -6.85
N GLY A 97 -15.47 9.15 -7.35
CA GLY A 97 -15.87 8.26 -8.45
C GLY A 97 -15.96 8.94 -9.82
N VAL A 98 -15.50 10.18 -9.97
CA VAL A 98 -15.49 10.95 -11.23
C VAL A 98 -14.10 11.52 -11.53
N LYS A 99 -13.80 11.77 -12.81
CA LYS A 99 -12.54 12.41 -13.24
C LYS A 99 -12.72 13.90 -13.50
N GLN A 100 -13.70 14.24 -14.34
CA GLN A 100 -14.03 15.61 -14.66
C GLN A 100 -14.78 16.26 -13.48
N GLY A 101 -14.32 17.42 -13.04
CA GLY A 101 -14.93 18.16 -11.94
C GLY A 101 -14.75 17.53 -10.55
N ALA A 102 -13.82 16.58 -10.40
CA ALA A 102 -13.64 15.82 -9.15
C ALA A 102 -13.36 16.70 -7.92
N HIS A 103 -12.64 17.80 -8.08
CA HIS A 103 -12.39 18.77 -7.00
C HIS A 103 -13.71 19.32 -6.41
N ALA A 104 -14.68 19.66 -7.24
CA ALA A 104 -15.97 20.19 -6.79
C ALA A 104 -17.03 19.12 -6.48
N ALA A 105 -16.74 17.84 -6.78
CA ALA A 105 -17.66 16.74 -6.54
C ALA A 105 -17.58 16.30 -5.06
N SER A 106 -18.72 15.99 -4.46
CA SER A 106 -18.78 15.43 -3.11
C SER A 106 -18.14 14.04 -3.06
N VAL A 107 -17.50 13.72 -1.94
CA VAL A 107 -17.08 12.34 -1.64
C VAL A 107 -18.30 11.43 -1.67
N ARG A 108 -18.16 10.27 -2.32
CA ARG A 108 -19.21 9.26 -2.36
C ARG A 108 -19.41 8.66 -0.97
N GLY A 109 -20.66 8.62 -0.51
CA GLY A 109 -21.00 8.13 0.83
C GLY A 109 -20.68 6.66 1.11
N ASP A 110 -20.50 5.83 0.08
CA ASP A 110 -20.15 4.42 0.23
C ASP A 110 -18.65 4.16 0.41
N VAL A 111 -17.78 5.09 -0.03
CA VAL A 111 -16.32 4.89 -0.01
C VAL A 111 -15.75 4.69 1.40
N PRO A 112 -16.10 5.47 2.44
CA PRO A 112 -15.61 5.22 3.80
C PRO A 112 -15.97 3.83 4.32
N GLY A 113 -17.19 3.37 4.06
CA GLY A 113 -17.66 2.03 4.45
C GLY A 113 -16.85 0.93 3.76
N LEU A 114 -16.71 1.00 2.44
CA LEU A 114 -15.92 0.02 1.68
C LEU A 114 -14.45 -0.03 2.13
N LEU A 115 -13.85 1.12 2.48
CA LEU A 115 -12.48 1.15 3.00
C LEU A 115 -12.39 0.54 4.40
N SER A 116 -13.39 0.78 5.27
CA SER A 116 -13.46 0.22 6.62
C SER A 116 -13.67 -1.29 6.58
N ASP A 117 -14.60 -1.78 5.77
CA ASP A 117 -14.83 -3.22 5.56
C ASP A 117 -13.54 -3.92 5.10
N ALA A 118 -12.74 -3.27 4.25
CA ALA A 118 -11.45 -3.81 3.82
C ALA A 118 -10.45 -3.95 4.97
N VAL A 119 -10.46 -3.02 5.94
CA VAL A 119 -9.66 -3.10 7.18
C VAL A 119 -10.10 -4.31 8.01
N GLU A 120 -11.42 -4.47 8.20
CA GLU A 120 -11.96 -5.59 8.96
C GLU A 120 -11.59 -6.93 8.32
N VAL A 121 -11.83 -7.08 7.02
CA VAL A 121 -11.54 -8.32 6.28
C VAL A 121 -10.05 -8.64 6.31
N VAL A 122 -9.16 -7.67 6.07
CA VAL A 122 -7.72 -7.97 6.04
C VAL A 122 -7.17 -8.33 7.42
N ARG A 123 -7.72 -7.75 8.49
CA ARG A 123 -7.31 -8.04 9.87
C ARG A 123 -7.87 -9.38 10.37
N ALA A 124 -9.10 -9.72 10.00
CA ALA A 124 -9.77 -10.95 10.43
C ALA A 124 -9.37 -12.17 9.59
N ASP A 125 -9.39 -12.02 8.27
CA ASP A 125 -9.28 -13.14 7.32
C ASP A 125 -7.93 -13.16 6.57
N GLY A 126 -7.12 -12.12 6.76
CA GLY A 126 -5.76 -12.02 6.22
C GLY A 126 -5.67 -11.41 4.81
N ALA A 127 -4.42 -11.29 4.33
CA ALA A 127 -4.06 -10.54 3.13
C ALA A 127 -4.78 -10.99 1.86
N VAL A 128 -4.92 -12.29 1.64
CA VAL A 128 -5.58 -12.83 0.42
C VAL A 128 -7.05 -12.46 0.38
N GLU A 129 -7.72 -12.54 1.52
CA GLU A 129 -9.14 -12.27 1.63
C GLU A 129 -9.42 -10.77 1.58
N GLY A 130 -8.54 -9.94 2.16
CA GLY A 130 -8.55 -8.48 1.97
C GLY A 130 -8.37 -8.06 0.50
N PHE A 131 -7.42 -8.70 -0.21
CA PHE A 131 -7.27 -8.50 -1.66
C PHE A 131 -8.52 -8.91 -2.41
N ARG A 132 -9.07 -10.10 -2.11
CA ARG A 132 -10.30 -10.61 -2.74
C ARG A 132 -11.47 -9.66 -2.54
N PHE A 133 -11.63 -9.11 -1.35
CA PHE A 133 -12.65 -8.12 -1.08
C PHE A 133 -12.47 -6.87 -1.95
N MET A 134 -11.30 -6.22 -1.91
CA MET A 134 -11.02 -5.01 -2.69
C MET A 134 -11.08 -5.19 -4.21
N ALA A 135 -10.79 -6.40 -4.70
CA ALA A 135 -10.91 -6.73 -6.12
C ALA A 135 -12.37 -6.97 -6.57
N ASN A 136 -13.30 -7.23 -5.63
CA ASN A 136 -14.67 -7.64 -5.91
C ASN A 136 -15.71 -6.79 -5.16
N ALA A 137 -16.24 -7.27 -4.03
CA ALA A 137 -17.32 -6.62 -3.30
C ALA A 137 -16.94 -5.22 -2.76
N GLY A 138 -15.68 -5.06 -2.35
CA GLY A 138 -15.07 -3.82 -1.87
C GLY A 138 -14.55 -2.89 -2.96
N ARG A 139 -14.88 -3.13 -4.23
CA ARG A 139 -14.23 -2.45 -5.34
C ARG A 139 -14.57 -0.95 -5.39
N VAL A 140 -13.57 -0.12 -5.14
CA VAL A 140 -13.66 1.34 -5.32
C VAL A 140 -13.21 1.74 -6.72
N LYS A 141 -14.01 2.56 -7.42
CA LYS A 141 -13.69 3.03 -8.76
C LYS A 141 -12.40 3.86 -8.74
N TYR A 142 -11.55 3.67 -9.76
CA TYR A 142 -10.23 4.29 -9.90
C TYR A 142 -9.16 3.88 -8.88
N LEU A 143 -9.50 3.06 -7.88
CA LEU A 143 -8.52 2.48 -6.96
C LEU A 143 -7.98 1.17 -7.55
N ALA A 144 -6.83 1.23 -8.21
CA ALA A 144 -6.17 0.07 -8.81
C ALA A 144 -5.49 -0.82 -7.74
N SER A 145 -5.20 -2.07 -8.09
CA SER A 145 -4.60 -3.06 -7.17
C SER A 145 -3.27 -2.66 -6.56
N ALA A 146 -2.42 -1.99 -7.33
CA ALA A 146 -1.17 -1.44 -6.82
C ALA A 146 -1.35 -0.41 -5.67
N PHE A 147 -2.52 0.22 -5.56
CA PHE A 147 -2.84 1.19 -4.52
C PHE A 147 -3.71 0.59 -3.42
N PHE A 148 -4.69 -0.25 -3.73
CA PHE A 148 -5.41 -0.92 -2.63
C PHE A 148 -4.50 -1.88 -1.86
N THR A 149 -3.48 -2.49 -2.47
CA THR A 149 -2.53 -3.31 -1.70
C THR A 149 -1.68 -2.47 -0.73
N LYS A 150 -1.41 -1.19 -1.05
CA LYS A 150 -0.82 -0.24 -0.10
C LYS A 150 -1.76 0.08 1.05
N TRP A 151 -3.05 0.27 0.75
CA TRP A 151 -4.07 0.43 1.78
C TRP A 151 -4.13 -0.79 2.72
N LEU A 152 -4.26 -2.00 2.15
CA LEU A 152 -4.30 -3.25 2.90
C LEU A 152 -3.04 -3.45 3.75
N TYR A 153 -1.85 -3.11 3.23
CA TYR A 153 -0.60 -3.15 3.98
C TYR A 153 -0.68 -2.31 5.26
N PHE A 154 -0.99 -1.01 5.14
CA PHE A 154 -1.03 -0.11 6.29
C PHE A 154 -2.16 -0.46 7.27
N ALA A 155 -3.29 -0.99 6.76
CA ALA A 155 -4.40 -1.47 7.58
C ALA A 155 -4.04 -2.72 8.40
N SER A 156 -3.10 -3.55 7.95
CA SER A 156 -2.78 -4.86 8.55
C SER A 156 -1.40 -4.96 9.21
N ALA A 157 -0.54 -3.94 9.05
CA ALA A 157 0.75 -3.88 9.74
C ALA A 157 0.59 -3.44 11.20
N LEU A 158 0.14 -4.34 12.08
CA LEU A 158 -0.27 -4.02 13.44
C LEU A 158 0.87 -3.99 14.44
N ASP A 159 1.87 -4.85 14.30
CA ASP A 159 2.98 -4.95 15.27
C ASP A 159 4.20 -4.09 14.89
N GLY A 160 4.40 -3.86 13.59
CA GLY A 160 5.52 -3.07 13.09
C GLY A 160 5.53 -2.95 11.57
N PRO A 161 6.48 -2.18 10.98
CA PRO A 161 6.58 -2.03 9.54
C PRO A 161 6.91 -3.33 8.80
N ASP A 162 7.49 -4.31 9.49
CA ASP A 162 7.89 -5.60 8.92
C ASP A 162 6.97 -6.76 9.38
N ASP A 163 5.80 -6.43 9.96
CA ASP A 163 4.85 -7.40 10.52
C ASP A 163 4.60 -8.57 9.55
N PRO A 164 4.86 -9.83 9.95
CA PRO A 164 4.71 -11.00 9.09
C PRO A 164 3.27 -11.25 8.64
N ARG A 165 2.27 -10.67 9.33
CA ARG A 165 0.85 -10.79 9.00
C ARG A 165 0.34 -9.67 8.10
N ALA A 166 1.12 -8.59 7.91
CA ALA A 166 0.70 -7.50 7.05
C ALA A 166 0.64 -7.92 5.58
N ALA A 167 -0.33 -7.41 4.84
CA ALA A 167 -0.51 -7.67 3.42
C ALA A 167 0.65 -7.06 2.61
N PRO A 168 1.55 -7.86 1.99
CA PRO A 168 2.62 -7.32 1.17
C PRO A 168 2.10 -6.57 -0.07
N ILE A 169 2.81 -5.50 -0.44
CA ILE A 169 2.40 -4.59 -1.51
C ILE A 169 2.79 -5.18 -2.87
N LEU A 170 1.79 -5.43 -3.73
CA LEU A 170 2.01 -5.83 -5.12
C LEU A 170 1.76 -4.65 -6.05
N ASP A 171 2.81 -3.87 -6.31
CA ASP A 171 2.77 -2.79 -7.29
C ASP A 171 3.53 -3.10 -8.58
N LYS A 172 3.52 -2.15 -9.52
CA LYS A 172 4.15 -2.32 -10.83
C LYS A 172 5.65 -2.62 -10.72
N GLN A 173 6.37 -2.00 -9.78
CA GLN A 173 7.81 -2.18 -9.66
C GLN A 173 8.14 -3.59 -9.15
N VAL A 174 7.41 -4.06 -8.14
CA VAL A 174 7.55 -5.43 -7.62
C VAL A 174 7.15 -6.45 -8.67
N HIS A 175 6.01 -6.22 -9.35
CA HIS A 175 5.52 -7.07 -10.42
C HIS A 175 6.52 -7.21 -11.57
N ASP A 176 7.02 -6.10 -12.09
CA ASP A 176 7.94 -6.10 -13.23
C ASP A 176 9.27 -6.77 -12.85
N TRP A 177 9.77 -6.50 -11.63
CA TRP A 177 10.99 -7.15 -11.13
C TRP A 177 10.83 -8.67 -11.03
N LEU A 178 9.71 -9.15 -10.48
CA LEU A 178 9.41 -10.59 -10.37
C LEU A 178 9.34 -11.28 -11.74
N LYS A 179 8.74 -10.61 -12.72
CA LYS A 179 8.67 -11.10 -14.09
C LYS A 179 10.06 -11.22 -14.71
N GLU A 180 10.87 -10.16 -14.60
CA GLU A 180 12.18 -10.07 -15.23
C GLU A 180 13.23 -10.97 -14.58
N HIS A 181 13.26 -11.05 -13.25
CA HIS A 181 14.36 -11.69 -12.51
C HIS A 181 14.03 -13.09 -12.01
N ALA A 182 12.74 -13.44 -11.88
CA ALA A 182 12.31 -14.74 -11.37
C ALA A 182 11.41 -15.53 -12.34
N GLY A 183 11.05 -14.94 -13.49
CA GLY A 183 10.09 -15.53 -14.43
C GLY A 183 8.73 -15.78 -13.78
N VAL A 184 8.34 -14.94 -12.82
CA VAL A 184 7.06 -14.99 -12.12
C VAL A 184 6.14 -13.95 -12.75
N THR A 185 5.34 -14.40 -13.72
CA THR A 185 4.27 -13.58 -14.33
C THR A 185 2.99 -13.73 -13.52
N LEU A 186 2.39 -12.61 -13.10
CA LEU A 186 1.18 -12.55 -12.27
C LEU A 186 0.14 -11.68 -12.98
N ASP A 187 -1.13 -12.04 -12.89
CA ASP A 187 -2.22 -11.11 -13.15
C ASP A 187 -2.57 -10.37 -11.86
N ILE A 188 -2.13 -9.11 -11.76
CA ILE A 188 -2.29 -8.26 -10.57
C ILE A 188 -3.76 -7.88 -10.26
N SER A 189 -4.73 -8.35 -11.05
CA SER A 189 -6.16 -8.18 -10.79
C SER A 189 -6.83 -9.43 -10.19
N ARG A 190 -6.12 -10.56 -10.09
CA ARG A 190 -6.69 -11.86 -9.72
C ARG A 190 -6.24 -12.31 -8.34
N THR A 191 -7.19 -12.66 -7.47
CA THR A 191 -6.92 -13.11 -6.09
C THR A 191 -5.97 -14.30 -6.00
N HIS A 192 -6.11 -15.30 -6.87
CA HIS A 192 -5.23 -16.48 -6.84
C HIS A 192 -3.79 -16.15 -7.23
N GLU A 193 -3.57 -15.15 -8.09
CA GLU A 193 -2.23 -14.67 -8.43
C GLU A 193 -1.62 -13.86 -7.29
N TYR A 194 -2.44 -13.09 -6.54
CA TYR A 194 -1.97 -12.47 -5.30
C TYR A 194 -1.57 -13.51 -4.25
N ARG A 195 -2.34 -14.59 -4.07
CA ARG A 195 -1.95 -15.71 -3.19
C ARG A 195 -0.61 -16.32 -3.63
N ARG A 196 -0.47 -16.62 -4.93
CA ARG A 196 0.78 -17.14 -5.49
C ARG A 196 1.97 -16.21 -5.24
N TYR A 197 1.76 -14.89 -5.29
CA TYR A 197 2.76 -13.91 -4.92
C TYR A 197 3.16 -14.04 -3.44
N LEU A 198 2.21 -14.17 -2.52
CA LEU A 198 2.51 -14.37 -1.09
C LEU A 198 3.26 -15.68 -0.84
N ASP A 199 2.87 -16.76 -1.51
CA ASP A 199 3.54 -18.07 -1.41
C ASP A 199 5.02 -17.97 -1.85
N VAL A 200 5.29 -17.21 -2.93
CA VAL A 200 6.65 -16.95 -3.41
C VAL A 200 7.44 -16.15 -2.37
N LEU A 201 6.89 -15.06 -1.86
CA LEU A 201 7.59 -14.22 -0.87
C LEU A 201 7.87 -14.98 0.43
N THR A 202 6.89 -15.78 0.90
CA THR A 202 7.04 -16.61 2.11
C THR A 202 8.13 -17.65 1.91
N SER A 203 8.04 -18.43 0.83
CA SER A 203 9.04 -19.47 0.53
C SER A 203 10.46 -18.91 0.37
N TRP A 204 10.60 -17.69 -0.17
CA TRP A 204 11.89 -17.02 -0.26
C TRP A 204 12.33 -16.48 1.10
N GLY A 205 11.43 -15.87 1.87
CA GLY A 205 11.73 -15.28 3.17
C GLY A 205 12.17 -16.30 4.22
N ASP A 206 11.54 -17.48 4.24
CA ASP A 206 11.84 -18.57 5.17
C ASP A 206 13.31 -18.99 5.12
N GLN A 207 13.94 -18.95 3.93
CA GLN A 207 15.34 -19.30 3.73
C GLN A 207 16.32 -18.31 4.37
N PHE A 208 15.86 -17.10 4.72
CA PHE A 208 16.69 -16.01 5.23
C PHE A 208 16.16 -15.41 6.54
N ALA A 209 15.21 -16.08 7.20
CA ALA A 209 14.49 -15.58 8.38
C ALA A 209 13.87 -14.19 8.14
N ARG A 210 13.19 -14.03 6.99
CA ARG A 210 12.53 -12.78 6.59
C ARG A 210 11.03 -12.92 6.49
N THR A 211 10.34 -11.85 6.86
CA THR A 211 8.90 -11.77 6.63
C THR A 211 8.61 -11.52 5.14
N PRO A 212 7.42 -11.87 4.64
CA PRO A 212 7.03 -11.56 3.26
C PRO A 212 7.14 -10.06 2.94
N VAL A 213 6.82 -9.19 3.91
CA VAL A 213 6.98 -7.73 3.78
C VAL A 213 8.44 -7.33 3.57
N GLN A 214 9.37 -7.92 4.31
CA GLN A 214 10.79 -7.62 4.12
C GLN A 214 11.30 -8.06 2.75
N VAL A 215 10.83 -9.21 2.24
CA VAL A 215 11.17 -9.65 0.88
C VAL A 215 10.61 -8.69 -0.16
N GLU A 216 9.34 -8.25 -0.01
CA GLU A 216 8.72 -7.22 -0.86
C GLU A 216 9.52 -5.92 -0.87
N GLN A 217 9.90 -5.40 0.29
CA GLN A 217 10.70 -4.17 0.41
C GLN A 217 12.05 -4.29 -0.30
N VAL A 218 12.74 -5.42 -0.14
CA VAL A 218 14.03 -5.64 -0.78
C VAL A 218 13.87 -5.71 -2.30
N ILE A 219 12.84 -6.39 -2.80
CA ILE A 219 12.51 -6.41 -4.24
C ILE A 219 12.23 -4.99 -4.74
N PHE A 220 11.41 -4.23 -4.03
CA PHE A 220 11.12 -2.84 -4.39
C PHE A 220 12.39 -1.98 -4.43
N GLY A 221 13.27 -2.13 -3.45
CA GLY A 221 14.56 -1.43 -3.39
C GLY A 221 15.47 -1.79 -4.56
N LEU A 222 15.53 -3.07 -4.94
CA LEU A 222 16.26 -3.53 -6.13
C LEU A 222 15.66 -2.98 -7.43
N ALA A 223 14.33 -2.92 -7.52
CA ALA A 223 13.61 -2.47 -8.71
C ALA A 223 13.70 -0.95 -8.95
N THR A 224 13.93 -0.16 -7.89
CA THR A 224 13.83 1.31 -7.95
C THR A 224 15.12 2.03 -7.56
N GLY A 225 16.06 1.34 -6.93
CA GLY A 225 17.19 1.95 -6.22
C GLY A 225 16.78 2.70 -4.94
N ARG A 226 15.51 2.62 -4.54
CA ARG A 226 14.94 3.28 -3.36
C ARG A 226 14.68 2.23 -2.27
N GLY A 227 15.74 1.89 -1.53
CA GLY A 227 15.70 1.12 -0.28
C GLY A 227 15.88 2.04 0.92
#